data_AF-A0A6M3IHQ3-F1
#
_entry.id   AF-A0A6M3IHQ3-F1
#
_cell.length_a   1.000
_cell.length_b   1.000
_cell.length_c   1.000
_cell.angle_alpha   90.00
_cell.angle_beta   90.00
_cell.angle_gamma   90.00
#
_symmetry.space_group_name_H-M   'P 1'
#
loop_
_entity.id
_entity.type
_entity.pdbx_description
1 polymer ?
#
loop_
_entity_poly.entity_id
_entity_poly.type
_entity_poly.pdbx_seq_one_letter_code
_entity_poly.pdbx_strand_id
1 'polypeptide(L)' 'MPYKCIGNKLMHKKGGVWSVKQTCKSSDNCKAAMRYLYSIDKSGPPKGGKK' A
#
# COMPACT_ATOMS: atom_id res chain seq x y z
N MET A 1 4.33 -7.06 -3.82
CA MET A 1 4.36 -5.99 -4.86
C MET A 1 5.09 -4.76 -4.32
N PRO A 2 5.87 -4.02 -5.15
CA PRO A 2 6.49 -2.78 -4.70
C PRO A 2 5.47 -1.62 -4.72
N TYR A 3 5.44 -0.88 -3.61
CA TYR A 3 4.62 0.29 -3.37
C TYR A 3 5.50 1.53 -3.23
N LYS A 4 5.03 2.68 -3.73
CA LYS A 4 5.68 3.99 -3.53
C LYS A 4 4.65 5.09 -3.34
N CYS A 5 5.03 6.18 -2.67
CA CYS A 5 4.22 7.38 -2.53
C CYS A 5 4.81 8.49 -3.38
N ILE A 6 3.98 9.16 -4.17
CA ILE A 6 4.33 10.38 -4.89
C ILE A 6 3.35 11.47 -4.42
N GLY A 7 3.84 12.40 -3.60
CA GLY A 7 2.99 13.37 -2.90
C GLY A 7 1.95 12.68 -2.03
N ASN A 8 0.67 12.91 -2.35
CA ASN A 8 -0.48 12.31 -1.67
C ASN A 8 -1.03 11.06 -2.38
N LYS A 9 -0.35 10.53 -3.40
CA LYS A 9 -0.81 9.36 -4.16
C LYS A 9 0.04 8.13 -3.86
N LEU A 10 -0.61 7.07 -3.42
CA LEU A 10 -0.03 5.75 -3.23
C LEU A 10 -0.09 4.99 -4.56
N MET A 11 1.08 4.63 -5.08
CA MET A 11 1.23 3.90 -6.33
C MET A 11 1.70 2.47 -6.06
N HIS A 12 1.27 1.56 -6.92
CA HIS A 12 1.77 0.18 -6.95
C HIS A 12 2.26 -0.17 -8.35
N LYS A 13 3.23 -1.09 -8.45
CA LYS A 13 3.69 -1.60 -9.74
C LYS A 13 2.90 -2.87 -10.09
N LYS A 14 2.12 -2.82 -11.17
CA LYS A 14 1.39 -3.98 -11.71
C LYS A 14 1.79 -4.17 -13.18
N GLY A 15 2.32 -5.35 -13.53
CA GLY A 15 2.74 -5.65 -14.90
C GLY A 15 3.81 -4.71 -15.46
N GLY A 16 4.73 -4.22 -14.62
CA GLY A 16 5.78 -3.29 -15.05
C GLY A 16 5.39 -1.80 -14.97
N VAL A 17 4.10 -1.48 -14.92
CA VAL A 17 3.58 -0.11 -14.93
C VAL A 17 3.26 0.36 -13.50
N TRP A 18 3.57 1.62 -13.21
CA TRP A 18 3.17 2.28 -11.96
C TRP A 18 1.77 2.86 -12.10
N SER A 19 0.82 2.32 -11.35
CA SER A 19 -0.57 2.80 -11.33
C SER A 19 -0.91 3.38 -9.96
N VAL A 20 -1.85 4.32 -9.92
CA VAL A 20 -2.36 4.86 -8.66
C VAL A 20 -3.28 3.82 -8.03
N LYS A 21 -2.95 3.38 -6.82
CA LYS A 21 -3.78 2.47 -6.03
C LYS A 21 -4.76 3.24 -5.15
N GLN A 22 -4.28 4.32 -4.52
CA GLN A 22 -5.10 5.12 -3.61
C GLN A 22 -4.57 6.56 -3.54
N THR A 23 -5.46 7.53 -3.38
CA THR A 23 -5.11 8.91 -3.03
C THR A 23 -5.38 9.11 -1.54
N CYS A 24 -4.34 9.50 -0.80
CA CYS A 24 -4.40 9.77 0.63
C CYS A 24 -4.66 11.26 0.88
N LYS A 25 -5.22 11.59 2.04
CA LYS A 25 -5.48 13.00 2.43
C LYS A 25 -4.19 13.79 2.68
N SER A 26 -3.11 13.11 3.05
CA SER A 26 -1.83 13.70 3.44
C SER A 26 -0.68 12.73 3.13
N SER A 27 0.53 13.25 3.01
CA SER A 27 1.74 12.48 2.73
C SER A 27 2.06 11.48 3.86
N ASP A 28 1.80 11.83 5.12
CA ASP A 28 1.96 10.93 6.28
C ASP A 28 1.00 9.74 6.22
N ASN A 29 -0.26 9.97 5.85
CA ASN A 29 -1.23 8.90 5.62
C ASN A 29 -0.80 7.99 4.46
N CYS A 30 -0.16 8.54 3.43
CA CYS A 30 0.39 7.74 2.34
C CYS A 30 1.51 6.80 2.83
N LYS A 31 2.43 7.31 3.64
CA LYS A 31 3.49 6.49 4.26
C LYS A 31 2.92 5.41 5.18
N ALA A 32 1.91 5.72 5.98
CA ALA A 32 1.24 4.75 6.85
C ALA A 32 0.55 3.64 6.04
N ALA A 33 -0.21 4.00 5.00
CA ALA A 33 -0.84 3.04 4.10
C ALA A 33 0.19 2.16 3.38
N MET A 34 1.31 2.73 2.95
CA MET A 34 2.40 1.98 2.33
C MET A 34 2.98 0.93 3.28
N ARG A 35 3.29 1.31 4.54
CA ARG A 35 3.79 0.38 5.56
C ARG A 35 2.81 -0.76 5.79
N TYR A 36 1.53 -0.44 5.93
CA TYR A 36 0.47 -1.43 6.11
C TYR A 36 0.37 -2.42 4.94
N LEU A 37 0.44 -1.93 3.70
CA LEU A 37 0.44 -2.80 2.52
C LEU A 37 1.68 -3.69 2.44
N TYR A 38 2.86 -3.18 2.79
CA TYR A 38 4.07 -4.00 2.87
C TYR A 38 3.96 -5.07 3.94
N SER A 39 3.33 -4.77 5.08
CA SER A 39 3.06 -5.76 6.12
C SER A 39 2.14 -6.87 5.61
N ILE A 40 1.03 -6.54 4.94
CA ILE A 40 0.14 -7.57 4.35
C ILE A 40 0.85 -8.42 3.30
N ASP A 41 1.64 -7.79 2.43
CA ASP A 41 2.34 -8.48 1.34
C ASP A 41 3.40 -9.46 1.88
N LYS A 42 4.08 -9.11 2.99
CA LYS A 42 5.06 -9.98 3.66
C LYS A 42 4.43 -11.03 4.57
N SER A 43 3.38 -10.67 5.31
CA SER A 43 2.76 -11.52 6.33
C SER A 43 1.63 -12.40 5.78
N GLY A 44 1.25 -12.21 4.51
CA GLY A 44 -0.04 -12.65 4.01
C GLY A 44 -1.19 -11.83 4.62
N PRO A 45 -2.42 -11.90 4.07
CA PRO A 45 -3.58 -11.35 4.77
C PRO A 45 -3.61 -11.92 6.18
N PRO A 46 -3.90 -11.12 7.23
CA PRO A 46 -4.04 -11.65 8.57
C PRO A 46 -5.05 -12.79 8.49
N LYS A 47 -4.60 -14.03 8.74
CA LYS A 47 -5.48 -15.19 8.79
C LYS A 47 -6.56 -14.82 9.78
N GLY A 48 -7.79 -14.68 9.28
CA GLY A 48 -8.91 -14.12 10.01
C GLY A 48 -8.91 -14.67 11.42
N GLY A 49 -8.89 -13.76 12.40
CA GLY A 49 -9.15 -14.13 13.78
C GLY A 49 -10.44 -14.93 13.76
N LYS A 50 -10.36 -16.21 14.12
CA LYS A 50 -11.51 -17.04 14.44
C LYS A 50 -12.37 -16.21 15.40
N LYS A 51 -13.59 -15.93 14.98
CA LYS A 51 -14.65 -15.43 15.84
C LYS A 51 -15.52 -16.62 16.22
#